data_AF-A0A2T0AT26-F1
#
_entry.id   AF-A0A2T0AT26-F1
#
_cell.length_a   1.000
_cell.length_b   1.000
_cell.length_c   1.000
_cell.angle_alpha   90.00
_cell.angle_beta   90.00
_cell.angle_gamma   90.00
#
_symmetry.space_group_name_H-M   'P 1'
#
loop_
_entity.id
_entity.type
_entity.pdbx_description
1 polymer ?
#
loop_
_entity_poly.entity_id
_entity_poly.type
_entity_poly.pdbx_seq_one_letter_code
_entity_poly.pdbx_strand_id
1 'polypeptide(L)'
;MKKIFAFIITVTLSFILLLGVMDLPTFGEAKNPANNEVYEYYVENSVKDTGATNIVSGIILDYRAFDTFVESSVLFTSAVIVIILLKEK
;
A
#
# COMPACT_ATOMS: atom_id res chain seq x y z
N MET A 1 -9.82 -5.41 -33.49
CA MET A 1 -8.41 -5.76 -33.23
C MET A 1 -7.88 -5.17 -31.92
N LYS A 2 -7.87 -3.84 -31.70
CA LYS A 2 -7.36 -3.22 -30.44
C LYS A 2 -8.00 -3.76 -29.15
N LYS A 3 -9.33 -3.95 -29.13
CA LYS A 3 -10.05 -4.52 -27.96
C LYS A 3 -9.66 -5.97 -27.67
N ILE A 4 -9.48 -6.78 -28.72
CA ILE A 4 -9.05 -8.19 -28.60
C ILE A 4 -7.62 -8.24 -28.07
N PHE A 5 -6.74 -7.39 -28.58
CA PHE A 5 -5.37 -7.27 -28.10
C PHE A 5 -5.30 -6.84 -26.62
N ALA A 6 -6.08 -5.82 -26.24
CA ALA A 6 -6.18 -5.39 -24.84
C ALA A 6 -6.70 -6.51 -23.93
N PHE A 7 -7.73 -7.24 -24.37
CA PHE A 7 -8.27 -8.39 -23.64
C PHE A 7 -7.22 -9.49 -23.43
N ILE A 8 -6.47 -9.85 -24.48
CA ILE A 8 -5.38 -10.84 -24.38
C ILE A 8 -4.33 -10.38 -23.37
N ILE A 9 -3.94 -9.10 -23.40
CA ILE A 9 -2.97 -8.55 -22.43
C ILE A 9 -3.51 -8.65 -21.01
N THR A 10 -4.74 -8.22 -20.77
CA THR A 10 -5.35 -8.27 -19.44
C THR A 10 -5.41 -9.70 -18.91
N VAL A 11 -5.89 -10.65 -19.73
CA VAL A 11 -5.97 -12.06 -19.32
C VAL A 11 -4.58 -12.63 -19.03
N THR A 12 -3.59 -12.33 -19.88
CA THR A 12 -2.21 -12.78 -19.68
C THR A 12 -1.62 -12.21 -18.40
N LEU A 13 -1.77 -10.91 -18.14
CA LEU A 13 -1.28 -10.27 -16.91
C LEU A 13 -1.98 -10.84 -15.67
N SER A 14 -3.31 -10.99 -15.70
CA SER A 14 -4.05 -11.61 -14.61
C SER A 14 -3.58 -13.04 -14.33
N PHE A 15 -3.31 -13.82 -15.38
CA PHE A 15 -2.78 -15.18 -15.22
C PHE A 15 -1.40 -15.19 -14.56
N ILE A 16 -0.49 -14.30 -14.98
CA ILE A 16 0.84 -14.14 -14.35
C ILE A 16 0.71 -13.77 -12.87
N LEU A 17 -0.17 -12.82 -12.53
CA LEU A 17 -0.41 -12.44 -11.13
C LEU A 17 -0.97 -13.60 -10.30
N LEU A 18 -1.86 -14.42 -10.88
CA LEU A 18 -2.40 -15.60 -10.21
C LEU A 18 -1.33 -16.67 -9.94
N LEU A 19 -0.36 -16.86 -10.84
CA LEU A 19 0.79 -17.72 -10.56
C LEU A 19 1.58 -17.22 -9.35
N GLY A 20 1.79 -15.91 -9.23
CA GLY A 20 2.42 -15.33 -8.03
C GLY A 20 1.61 -15.52 -6.75
N VAL A 21 0.27 -15.48 -6.84
CA VAL A 21 -0.61 -15.77 -5.70
C VAL A 21 -0.51 -17.24 -5.27
N MET A 22 -0.34 -18.17 -6.21
CA MET A 22 -0.16 -19.60 -5.90
C MET A 22 1.13 -19.89 -5.12
N ASP A 23 2.15 -19.04 -5.27
CA ASP A 23 3.43 -19.16 -4.56
C ASP A 23 3.44 -18.47 -3.18
N LEU A 24 2.33 -17.84 -2.76
CA LEU A 24 2.26 -17.20 -1.44
C LEU A 24 2.32 -18.24 -0.31
N PRO A 25 2.99 -17.89 0.81
CA PRO A 25 3.04 -18.76 1.99
C PRO A 25 1.64 -19.03 2.54
N THR A 26 1.49 -20.17 3.22
CA THR A 26 0.21 -20.50 3.84
C THR A 26 -0.14 -19.52 4.96
N PHE A 27 -1.43 -19.25 5.12
CA PHE A 27 -1.90 -18.30 6.12
C PHE A 27 -1.54 -18.77 7.54
N GLY A 28 -0.94 -17.87 8.33
CA GLY A 28 -0.57 -18.15 9.73
C GLY A 28 0.72 -18.97 9.90
N GLU A 29 1.45 -19.24 8.82
CA GLU A 29 2.71 -19.96 8.91
C GLU A 29 3.77 -19.15 9.68
N ALA A 30 4.38 -19.75 10.70
CA ALA A 30 5.35 -19.05 11.56
C ALA A 30 6.57 -18.53 10.77
N LYS A 31 6.98 -19.26 9.73
CA LYS A 31 8.12 -18.91 8.86
C LYS A 31 7.74 -18.03 7.66
N ASN A 32 6.54 -17.42 7.69
CA ASN A 32 6.14 -16.50 6.65
C ASN A 32 7.17 -15.35 6.54
N PRO A 33 7.66 -15.01 5.34
CA PRO A 33 8.59 -13.89 5.14
C PRO A 33 8.13 -12.54 5.71
N ALA A 34 6.82 -12.36 5.92
CA ALA A 34 6.27 -11.17 6.58
C ALA A 34 6.60 -11.09 8.09
N ASN A 35 6.87 -12.23 8.74
CA ASN A 35 7.30 -12.31 10.14
C ASN A 35 8.82 -12.12 10.22
N ASN A 36 9.27 -10.91 9.92
CA ASN A 36 10.68 -10.54 9.90
C ASN A 36 11.06 -9.65 11.09
N GLU A 37 12.34 -9.28 11.15
CA GLU A 37 12.92 -8.44 12.19
C GLU A 37 12.28 -7.04 12.24
N VAL A 38 11.79 -6.52 11.11
CA VAL A 38 11.14 -5.20 11.04
C VAL A 38 9.76 -5.26 11.68
N TYR A 39 8.99 -6.31 11.39
CA TYR A 39 7.71 -6.56 12.06
C TYR A 39 7.91 -6.69 13.57
N GLU A 40 8.86 -7.52 14.00
CA GLU A 40 9.17 -7.73 15.42
C GLU A 40 9.56 -6.40 16.10
N TYR A 41 10.44 -5.63 15.47
CA TYR A 41 10.85 -4.32 16.00
C TYR A 41 9.66 -3.37 16.17
N TYR A 42 8.76 -3.27 15.18
CA TYR A 42 7.58 -2.42 15.30
C TYR A 42 6.65 -2.87 16.41
N VAL A 43 6.44 -4.18 16.59
CA VAL A 43 5.59 -4.70 17.65
C VAL A 43 6.17 -4.38 19.04
N GLU A 44 7.48 -4.53 19.19
CA GLU A 44 8.14 -4.37 20.50
C GLU A 44 8.42 -2.90 20.86
N ASN A 45 8.77 -2.06 19.89
CA ASN A 45 9.31 -0.73 20.15
C ASN A 45 8.40 0.43 19.73
N SER A 46 7.31 0.20 18.99
CA SER A 46 6.48 1.30 18.45
C SER A 46 6.00 2.27 19.53
N VAL A 47 5.52 1.79 20.68
CA VAL A 47 5.05 2.69 21.77
C VAL A 47 6.19 3.54 22.33
N LYS A 48 7.40 2.98 22.43
CA LYS A 48 8.57 3.68 22.96
C LYS A 48 9.08 4.74 21.98
N ASP A 49 9.14 4.40 20.69
CA ASP A 49 9.72 5.27 19.66
C ASP A 49 8.75 6.38 19.22
N THR A 50 7.45 6.08 19.18
CA THR A 50 6.41 6.98 18.65
C THR A 50 5.52 7.61 19.72
N GLY A 51 5.43 7.00 20.90
CA GLY A 51 4.46 7.36 21.94
C GLY A 51 3.01 6.92 21.61
N ALA A 52 2.74 6.40 20.41
CA ALA A 52 1.43 5.93 20.03
C ALA A 52 1.14 4.56 20.64
N THR A 53 0.01 4.42 21.34
CA THR A 53 -0.47 3.12 21.83
C THR A 53 -1.05 2.25 20.71
N ASN A 54 -1.42 2.87 19.59
CA ASN A 54 -1.83 2.18 18.37
C ASN A 54 -0.61 2.03 17.44
N ILE A 55 -0.10 0.79 17.35
CA ILE A 55 1.06 0.43 16.53
C ILE A 55 0.85 0.80 15.06
N VAL A 56 -0.35 0.60 14.51
CA VAL A 56 -0.62 0.90 13.09
C VAL A 56 -0.49 2.40 12.84
N SER A 57 -1.04 3.23 13.73
CA SER A 57 -0.92 4.69 13.63
C SER A 57 0.53 5.15 13.78
N GLY A 58 1.28 4.58 14.74
CA GLY A 58 2.71 4.89 14.90
C GLY A 58 3.54 4.49 13.68
N ILE A 59 3.22 3.37 13.02
CA ILE A 59 3.91 2.98 11.78
C ILE A 59 3.64 3.98 10.65
N ILE A 60 2.38 4.29 10.36
CA ILE A 60 2.05 5.11 9.18
C ILE A 60 2.39 6.59 9.39
N LEU A 61 2.33 7.10 10.63
CA LEU A 61 2.55 8.52 10.92
C LEU A 61 3.97 8.86 11.38
N ASP A 62 4.74 7.90 11.89
CA ASP A 62 6.13 8.14 12.32
C ASP A 62 7.13 7.36 11.45
N TYR A 63 7.19 6.02 11.56
CA TYR A 63 8.20 5.23 10.82
C TYR A 63 8.09 5.37 9.30
N ARG A 64 6.87 5.44 8.77
CA ARG A 64 6.56 5.56 7.34
C ARG A 64 5.81 6.85 7.01
N ALA A 65 6.05 7.91 7.79
CA ALA A 65 5.41 9.21 7.64
C ALA A 65 5.48 9.77 6.21
N PHE A 66 6.59 9.52 5.49
CA PHE A 66 6.78 9.99 4.13
C PHE A 66 5.78 9.40 3.13
N ASP A 67 5.39 8.14 3.30
CA ASP A 67 4.41 7.50 2.41
C ASP A 67 3.04 8.17 2.57
N THR A 68 2.61 8.42 3.82
CA THR A 68 1.35 9.12 4.13
C THR A 68 1.39 10.61 3.78
N PHE A 69 2.55 11.27 3.90
CA PHE A 69 2.74 12.65 3.45
C PHE A 69 2.53 12.78 1.94
N VAL A 70 3.11 11.86 1.16
CA VAL A 70 2.93 11.84 -0.29
C VAL A 70 1.50 11.44 -0.66
N GLU A 71 0.88 10.49 0.04
CA GLU A 71 -0.54 10.16 -0.13
C GLU A 71 -1.43 11.40 0.05
N SER A 72 -1.23 12.15 1.13
CA SER A 72 -1.96 13.38 1.42
C SER A 72 -1.71 14.45 0.34
N SER A 73 -0.48 14.53 -0.17
CA SER A 73 -0.11 15.46 -1.25
C SER A 73 -0.82 15.12 -2.57
N VAL A 74 -0.96 13.83 -2.90
CA VAL A 74 -1.70 13.35 -4.08
C VAL A 74 -3.18 13.70 -3.96
N LEU A 75 -3.79 13.45 -2.79
CA LEU A 75 -5.20 13.79 -2.54
C LEU A 75 -5.43 15.30 -2.60
N PHE A 76 -4.56 16.09 -1.96
CA PHE A 76 -4.62 17.54 -2.00
C PHE A 76 -4.56 18.08 -3.44
N THR A 77 -3.58 17.60 -4.21
CA THR A 77 -3.41 18.00 -5.61
C THR A 77 -4.65 17.64 -6.44
N SER A 78 -5.19 16.44 -6.24
CA SER A 78 -6.40 15.97 -6.91
C SER A 78 -7.60 16.87 -6.60
N ALA A 79 -7.80 17.22 -5.32
CA ALA A 79 -8.88 18.10 -4.88
C ALA A 79 -8.74 19.51 -5.49
N VAL A 80 -7.53 20.09 -5.47
CA VAL A 80 -7.25 21.40 -6.09
C VAL A 80 -7.55 21.38 -7.58
N ILE A 81 -7.13 20.34 -8.31
CA ILE A 81 -7.41 20.20 -9.74
C ILE A 81 -8.92 20.16 -10.01
N VAL A 82 -9.68 19.37 -9.24
CA VAL A 82 -11.14 19.30 -9.39
C VAL A 82 -11.78 20.66 -9.15
N ILE A 83 -11.38 21.38 -8.10
CA ILE A 83 -11.90 22.73 -7.81
C ILE A 83 -11.58 23.70 -8.95
N ILE A 84 -10.35 23.67 -9.49
CA ILE A 84 -9.95 24.53 -10.62
C ILE A 84 -10.79 24.23 -11.87
N LEU A 85 -11.05 22.94 -12.17
CA LEU A 85 -11.83 22.53 -13.34
C LEU A 85 -13.32 22.86 -13.22
N LEU A 86 -13.88 22.77 -12.01
CA LEU A 86 -15.29 23.06 -11.75
C LEU A 86 -15.57 24.54 -11.48
N LYS A 87 -14.54 25.36 -11.29
CA LYS A 87 -14.69 26.80 -11.17
C LYS A 87 -15.18 27.36 -12.50
N GLU A 88 -16.48 27.66 -12.58
CA GLU A 88 -17.03 28.47 -13.66
C GLU A 88 -16.34 29.85 -13.68
N LYS A 89 -16.19 30.41 -14.88
CA LYS A 89 -15.54 31.71 -15.08
C LYS A 89 -16.29 32.84 -14.39
#